data_AF-A0A9R0WQY9-F1
#
_entry.id   AF-A0A9R0WQY9-F1
#
_cell.length_a   1.000
_cell.length_b   1.000
_cell.length_c   1.000
_cell.angle_alpha   90.00
_cell.angle_beta   90.00
_cell.angle_gamma   90.00
#
_symmetry.space_group_name_H-M   'P 1'
#
loop_
_entity.id
_entity.type
_entity.pdbx_description
1 polymer ?
#
loop_
_entity_poly.entity_id
_entity_poly.type
_entity_poly.pdbx_seq_one_letter_code
_entity_poly.pdbx_strand_id
1 'polypeptide(L)'
;MEHPQPVTMPGHGVETVLDDLPESIVVDEILVRLPARDIMRCRCVRKGWRSATSADKFMLDHRRRQPFLPVLGHAVEPQTASRLLLSIDAGAGQQQLCPVVRTYSGRLLAALDGLIIVSHGSMSVRTPSSPPVKFFICNPVTRECAPLGTPPSQHGFMHHIAGLYRHQPSGEYRVLWVSTPRYFDRADTAYTTFYYVVAVGSSDIRCIAEGSIAQTTPLETALCKGLPDSSGCPPVHHRGSLHWGLPGRSIVVFNTAAETFWLMGRLFQLYFHQLLEMDGTLALCSVSPEQMTVDVWVVQNYGAETTETWSFKHQINLSGVDDPIPRSWVMRFPRMVVLNNGELLIQFIRGCGPVLHCGIDGKFLGYVKSKDGQVIGLWITKHYLQESLIPLPLSREMREEDSATQGPPFFVGL
;
A
#
# COMPACT_ATOMS: atom_id res chain seq x y z
N MET A 1 -67.08 6.89 -46.12
CA MET A 1 -66.33 7.19 -44.87
C MET A 1 -65.82 5.85 -44.37
N GLU A 2 -64.63 5.46 -44.82
CA GLU A 2 -63.96 4.23 -44.40
C GLU A 2 -63.29 4.48 -43.04
N HIS A 3 -63.51 3.59 -42.08
CA HIS A 3 -62.73 3.54 -40.86
C HIS A 3 -61.42 2.78 -41.13
N PRO A 4 -60.25 3.29 -40.72
CA PRO A 4 -59.00 2.56 -40.88
C PRO A 4 -58.88 1.48 -39.80
N GLN A 5 -58.49 0.27 -40.20
CA GLN A 5 -58.08 -0.79 -39.28
C GLN A 5 -56.74 -0.43 -38.61
N PRO A 6 -56.53 -0.80 -37.34
CA PRO A 6 -55.27 -0.57 -36.67
C PRO A 6 -54.19 -1.54 -37.21
N VAL A 7 -53.09 -0.97 -37.68
CA VAL A 7 -51.87 -1.70 -38.02
C VAL A 7 -51.22 -2.15 -36.71
N THR A 8 -51.26 -3.45 -36.43
CA THR A 8 -50.45 -4.08 -35.38
C THR A 8 -49.01 -4.15 -35.88
N MET A 9 -48.16 -3.24 -35.42
CA MET A 9 -46.71 -3.37 -35.54
C MET A 9 -46.24 -4.34 -34.43
N PRO A 10 -45.59 -5.46 -34.75
CA PRO A 10 -44.87 -6.23 -33.74
C PRO A 10 -43.62 -5.45 -33.36
N GLY A 11 -43.72 -4.68 -32.28
CA GLY A 11 -42.56 -4.15 -31.57
C GLY A 11 -41.86 -5.29 -30.82
N HIS A 12 -41.22 -6.20 -31.54
CA HIS A 12 -40.15 -6.99 -30.94
C HIS A 12 -38.94 -6.06 -30.80
N GLY A 13 -38.88 -5.35 -29.67
CA GLY A 13 -37.58 -4.96 -29.14
C GLY A 13 -36.80 -6.26 -28.95
N VAL A 14 -35.85 -6.52 -29.83
CA VAL A 14 -34.85 -7.56 -29.61
C VAL A 14 -34.06 -7.07 -28.41
N GLU A 15 -34.44 -7.52 -27.21
CA GLU A 15 -33.56 -7.48 -26.05
C GLU A 15 -32.32 -8.25 -26.48
N THR A 16 -31.24 -7.55 -26.79
CA THR A 16 -29.93 -8.19 -26.96
C THR A 16 -29.57 -8.80 -25.61
N VAL A 17 -29.72 -10.11 -25.50
CA VAL A 17 -29.38 -10.84 -24.29
C VAL A 17 -27.86 -10.96 -24.27
N LEU A 18 -27.24 -10.91 -23.10
CA LEU A 18 -25.80 -11.14 -22.93
C LEU A 18 -25.31 -12.45 -23.59
N ASP A 19 -26.21 -13.40 -23.80
CA ASP A 19 -25.97 -14.68 -24.47
C ASP A 19 -25.80 -14.55 -26.01
N ASP A 20 -26.22 -13.44 -26.61
CA ASP A 20 -26.04 -13.17 -28.04
C ASP A 20 -24.62 -12.66 -28.38
N LEU A 21 -23.83 -12.31 -27.36
CA LEU A 21 -22.46 -11.84 -27.53
C LEU A 21 -21.46 -13.01 -27.56
N PRO A 22 -20.42 -12.94 -28.43
CA PRO A 22 -19.29 -13.86 -28.36
C PRO A 22 -18.68 -13.90 -26.96
N GLU A 23 -18.35 -15.11 -26.47
CA GLU A 23 -17.82 -15.29 -25.11
C GLU A 23 -16.51 -14.52 -24.88
N SER A 24 -15.70 -14.34 -25.93
CA SER A 24 -14.50 -13.50 -25.88
C SER A 24 -14.81 -12.04 -25.57
N ILE A 25 -15.89 -11.46 -26.13
CA ILE A 25 -16.29 -10.08 -25.81
C ILE A 25 -16.76 -9.98 -24.36
N VAL A 26 -17.58 -10.94 -23.93
CA VAL A 26 -18.08 -10.96 -22.55
C VAL A 26 -16.93 -11.06 -21.56
N VAL A 27 -16.00 -11.98 -21.75
CA VAL A 27 -14.88 -12.18 -20.82
C VAL A 27 -13.84 -11.06 -20.96
N ASP A 28 -13.29 -10.86 -22.15
CA ASP A 28 -12.09 -10.04 -22.36
C ASP A 28 -12.38 -8.54 -22.41
N GLU A 29 -13.63 -8.11 -22.58
CA GLU A 29 -13.99 -6.69 -22.67
C GLU A 29 -15.00 -6.22 -21.62
N ILE A 30 -15.93 -7.09 -21.18
CA ILE A 30 -16.96 -6.72 -20.20
C ILE A 30 -16.53 -7.12 -18.79
N LEU A 31 -16.38 -8.43 -18.54
CA LEU A 31 -16.05 -8.95 -17.22
C LEU A 31 -14.72 -8.37 -16.71
N VAL A 32 -13.68 -8.32 -17.56
CA VAL A 32 -12.35 -7.82 -17.15
C VAL A 32 -12.37 -6.39 -16.58
N ARG A 33 -13.42 -5.60 -16.84
CA ARG A 33 -13.57 -4.21 -16.35
C ARG A 33 -14.40 -4.11 -15.07
N LEU A 34 -15.04 -5.19 -14.63
CA LEU A 34 -15.84 -5.19 -13.41
C LEU A 34 -14.94 -5.14 -12.15
N PRO A 35 -15.45 -4.59 -11.02
CA PRO A 35 -14.81 -4.74 -9.73
C PRO A 35 -14.54 -6.21 -9.39
N ALA A 36 -13.48 -6.49 -8.63
CA ALA A 36 -13.08 -7.88 -8.38
C ALA A 36 -14.16 -8.69 -7.66
N ARG A 37 -14.93 -8.03 -6.79
CA ARG A 37 -16.08 -8.62 -6.10
C ARG A 37 -17.18 -9.10 -7.05
N ASP A 38 -17.46 -8.34 -8.11
CA ASP A 38 -18.49 -8.71 -9.06
C ASP A 38 -18.01 -9.85 -9.96
N ILE A 39 -16.71 -9.92 -10.27
CA ILE A 39 -16.13 -11.11 -10.89
C ILE A 39 -16.33 -12.36 -10.04
N MET A 40 -16.10 -12.27 -8.74
CA MET A 40 -16.35 -13.40 -7.82
C MET A 40 -17.82 -13.86 -7.87
N ARG A 41 -18.77 -12.94 -8.07
CA ARG A 41 -20.18 -13.29 -8.30
C ARG A 41 -20.43 -13.88 -9.68
N CYS A 42 -19.81 -13.34 -10.73
CA CYS A 42 -19.90 -13.87 -12.10
C CYS A 42 -19.39 -15.32 -12.19
N ARG A 43 -18.38 -15.70 -11.39
CA ARG A 43 -17.91 -17.10 -11.27
C ARG A 43 -19.01 -18.07 -10.83
N CYS A 44 -20.05 -17.61 -10.16
CA CYS A 44 -21.19 -18.43 -9.73
C CYS A 44 -22.30 -18.55 -10.78
N VAL A 45 -22.28 -17.73 -11.85
CA VAL A 45 -23.34 -17.69 -12.85
C VAL A 45 -23.26 -18.87 -13.82
N ARG A 46 -22.08 -19.15 -14.39
CA ARG A 46 -21.86 -20.28 -15.30
C ARG A 46 -20.44 -20.81 -15.27
N LYS A 47 -20.26 -22.10 -15.59
CA LYS A 47 -18.96 -22.79 -15.59
C LYS A 47 -17.94 -22.16 -16.54
N GLY A 48 -18.38 -21.70 -17.73
CA GLY A 48 -17.52 -21.01 -18.71
C GLY A 48 -16.86 -19.77 -18.13
N TRP A 49 -17.65 -18.88 -17.51
CA TRP A 49 -17.14 -17.68 -16.83
C TRP A 49 -16.24 -18.03 -15.64
N ARG A 50 -16.60 -19.05 -14.86
CA ARG A 50 -15.72 -19.51 -13.78
C ARG A 50 -14.35 -19.90 -14.30
N SER A 51 -14.30 -20.72 -15.35
CA SER A 51 -13.06 -21.19 -15.97
C SER A 51 -12.26 -20.01 -16.53
N ALA A 52 -12.90 -19.18 -17.36
CA ALA A 52 -12.26 -18.06 -18.04
C ALA A 52 -11.70 -17.01 -17.06
N THR A 53 -12.48 -16.63 -16.04
CA THR A 53 -12.04 -15.64 -15.04
C THR A 53 -11.05 -16.19 -14.02
N SER A 54 -10.85 -17.51 -13.96
CA SER A 54 -9.82 -18.15 -13.12
C SER A 54 -8.52 -18.39 -13.88
N ALA A 55 -8.47 -18.10 -15.18
CA ALA A 55 -7.26 -18.22 -15.97
C ALA A 55 -6.28 -17.09 -15.63
N ASP A 56 -4.98 -17.41 -15.59
CA ASP A 56 -3.91 -16.46 -15.24
C ASP A 56 -3.94 -15.20 -16.10
N LYS A 57 -4.15 -15.36 -17.41
CA LYS A 57 -4.28 -14.24 -18.35
C LYS A 57 -5.36 -13.26 -17.89
N PHE A 58 -6.56 -13.77 -17.59
CA PHE A 58 -7.66 -12.92 -17.15
C PHE A 58 -7.35 -12.22 -15.83
N MET A 59 -6.80 -12.93 -14.84
CA MET A 59 -6.49 -12.33 -13.54
C MET A 59 -5.42 -11.24 -13.64
N LEU A 60 -4.41 -11.43 -14.49
CA LEU A 60 -3.38 -10.42 -14.77
C LEU A 60 -3.95 -9.22 -15.54
N ASP A 61 -4.77 -9.45 -16.56
CA ASP A 61 -5.40 -8.39 -17.36
C ASP A 61 -6.40 -7.58 -16.52
N HIS A 62 -7.20 -8.25 -15.69
CA HIS A 62 -8.11 -7.64 -14.73
C HIS A 62 -7.37 -6.76 -13.74
N ARG A 63 -6.32 -7.28 -13.08
CA ARG A 63 -5.51 -6.53 -12.12
C ARG A 63 -4.88 -5.28 -12.74
N ARG A 64 -4.35 -5.37 -13.96
CA ARG A 64 -3.77 -4.21 -14.67
C ARG A 64 -4.78 -3.07 -14.89
N ARG A 65 -6.07 -3.38 -14.92
CA ARG A 65 -7.16 -2.41 -15.05
C ARG A 65 -7.69 -1.91 -13.71
N GLN A 66 -7.31 -2.54 -12.59
CA GLN A 66 -7.76 -2.12 -11.27
C GLN A 66 -7.02 -0.84 -10.83
N PRO A 67 -7.74 0.12 -10.22
CA PRO A 67 -7.15 1.34 -9.72
C PRO A 67 -6.23 1.07 -8.53
N PHE A 68 -5.26 1.96 -8.32
CA PHE A 68 -4.47 2.01 -7.10
C PHE A 68 -5.19 2.88 -6.07
N LEU A 69 -5.84 2.25 -5.10
CA LEU A 69 -6.65 2.94 -4.10
C LEU A 69 -5.84 3.18 -2.83
N PRO A 70 -5.70 4.43 -2.34
CA PRO A 70 -5.05 4.69 -1.08
C PRO A 70 -5.74 3.95 0.07
N VAL A 71 -4.96 3.41 1.01
CA VAL A 71 -5.48 2.78 2.22
C VAL A 71 -5.41 3.76 3.37
N LEU A 72 -6.56 4.02 3.97
CA LEU A 72 -6.74 4.81 5.17
C LEU A 72 -7.05 3.88 6.34
N GLY A 73 -6.72 4.31 7.55
CA GLY A 73 -7.15 3.61 8.74
C GLY A 73 -8.13 4.44 9.56
N HIS A 74 -9.04 3.74 10.25
CA HIS A 74 -10.02 4.31 11.16
C HIS A 74 -10.02 3.54 12.48
N ALA A 75 -10.01 4.24 13.61
CA ALA A 75 -10.09 3.61 14.93
C ALA A 75 -11.57 3.39 15.26
N VAL A 76 -11.97 2.13 15.44
CA VAL A 76 -13.37 1.75 15.66
C VAL A 76 -13.67 1.65 17.17
N GLU A 77 -12.83 0.92 17.89
CA GLU A 77 -13.02 0.63 19.31
C GLU A 77 -11.70 0.83 20.06
N PRO A 78 -11.59 1.85 20.91
CA PRO A 78 -10.37 2.10 21.68
C PRO A 78 -10.01 0.95 22.62
N GLN A 79 -11.01 0.30 23.23
CA GLN A 79 -10.83 -0.75 24.24
C GLN A 79 -10.18 -2.01 23.67
N THR A 80 -10.54 -2.39 22.44
CA THR A 80 -9.98 -3.55 21.74
C THR A 80 -8.79 -3.17 20.84
N ALA A 81 -8.39 -1.89 20.87
CA ALA A 81 -7.44 -1.28 19.94
C ALA A 81 -7.73 -1.68 18.48
N SER A 82 -9.03 -1.73 18.14
CA SER A 82 -9.49 -2.21 16.84
C SER A 82 -9.36 -1.12 15.77
N ARG A 83 -8.79 -1.51 14.63
CA ARG A 83 -8.49 -0.64 13.50
C ARG A 83 -9.13 -1.19 12.24
N LEU A 84 -9.97 -0.39 11.60
CA LEU A 84 -10.54 -0.67 10.30
C LEU A 84 -9.64 -0.05 9.22
N LEU A 85 -9.19 -0.85 8.27
CA LEU A 85 -8.54 -0.39 7.06
C LEU A 85 -9.60 -0.18 5.98
N LEU A 86 -9.56 0.98 5.35
CA LEU A 86 -10.49 1.45 4.34
C LEU A 86 -9.70 1.76 3.07
N SER A 87 -10.15 1.28 1.91
CA SER A 87 -9.73 1.87 0.64
C SER A 87 -10.61 3.08 0.35
N ILE A 88 -10.06 4.05 -0.36
CA ILE A 88 -10.81 5.20 -0.87
C ILE A 88 -10.78 5.19 -2.39
N ASP A 89 -11.97 5.17 -2.98
CA ASP A 89 -12.18 5.36 -4.41
C ASP A 89 -12.75 6.77 -4.66
N ALA A 90 -12.29 7.41 -5.72
CA ALA A 90 -12.71 8.74 -6.17
C ALA A 90 -13.49 8.69 -7.51
N GLY A 91 -13.96 7.51 -7.92
CA GLY A 91 -14.72 7.32 -9.15
C GLY A 91 -16.02 8.15 -9.23
N ALA A 92 -16.30 8.72 -10.41
CA ALA A 92 -17.56 9.38 -10.77
C ALA A 92 -18.06 10.48 -9.80
N GLY A 93 -17.15 11.20 -9.13
CA GLY A 93 -17.46 12.45 -8.42
C GLY A 93 -17.95 12.29 -6.98
N GLN A 94 -17.91 11.09 -6.40
CA GLN A 94 -18.14 10.88 -4.97
C GLN A 94 -17.06 9.99 -4.38
N GLN A 95 -16.47 10.43 -3.26
CA GLN A 95 -15.54 9.60 -2.50
C GLN A 95 -16.30 8.45 -1.85
N GLN A 96 -15.83 7.22 -2.07
CA GLN A 96 -16.38 6.05 -1.40
C GLN A 96 -15.31 5.38 -0.53
N LEU A 97 -15.58 5.34 0.78
CA LEU A 97 -14.81 4.54 1.73
C LEU A 97 -15.34 3.10 1.73
N CYS A 98 -14.47 2.16 1.39
CA CYS A 98 -14.75 0.74 1.34
C CYS A 98 -13.92 0.02 2.40
N PRO A 99 -14.55 -0.74 3.33
CA PRO A 99 -13.84 -1.63 4.23
C PRO A 99 -12.94 -2.60 3.47
N VAL A 100 -11.75 -2.88 4.00
CA VAL A 100 -10.81 -3.87 3.44
C VAL A 100 -10.59 -4.99 4.46
N VAL A 101 -10.07 -4.63 5.63
CA VAL A 101 -9.85 -5.55 6.75
C VAL A 101 -9.92 -4.80 8.09
N ARG A 102 -10.23 -5.53 9.16
CA ARG A 102 -10.22 -5.08 10.55
C ARG A 102 -9.12 -5.81 11.29
N THR A 103 -8.27 -5.05 11.97
CA THR A 103 -7.20 -5.61 12.80
C THR A 103 -7.47 -5.28 14.27
N TYR A 104 -6.99 -6.14 15.16
CA TYR A 104 -7.11 -5.95 16.62
C TYR A 104 -5.70 -5.80 17.18
N SER A 105 -5.38 -4.61 17.68
CA SER A 105 -4.02 -4.21 18.06
C SER A 105 -2.96 -4.27 16.93
N GLY A 106 -3.37 -4.61 15.71
CA GLY A 106 -2.52 -4.79 14.53
C GLY A 106 -2.26 -3.52 13.71
N ARG A 107 -1.42 -3.65 12.67
CA ARG A 107 -1.08 -2.59 11.71
C ARG A 107 -1.00 -3.14 10.29
N LEU A 108 -1.27 -2.30 9.30
CA LEU A 108 -0.86 -2.55 7.92
C LEU A 108 0.65 -2.34 7.80
N LEU A 109 1.35 -3.28 7.20
CA LEU A 109 2.81 -3.30 7.09
C LEU A 109 3.30 -3.23 5.65
N ALA A 110 2.55 -3.77 4.69
CA ALA A 110 2.87 -3.68 3.28
C ALA A 110 1.62 -3.91 2.41
N ALA A 111 1.65 -3.45 1.17
CA ALA A 111 0.64 -3.74 0.17
C ALA A 111 1.28 -3.78 -1.23
N LEU A 112 0.99 -4.82 -2.01
CA LEU A 112 1.50 -5.00 -3.37
C LEU A 112 0.63 -5.96 -4.16
N ASP A 113 0.29 -5.62 -5.40
CA ASP A 113 -0.46 -6.49 -6.34
C ASP A 113 -1.74 -7.12 -5.74
N GLY A 114 -2.40 -6.38 -4.85
CA GLY A 114 -3.62 -6.78 -4.12
C GLY A 114 -3.40 -7.62 -2.88
N LEU A 115 -2.17 -7.98 -2.59
CA LEU A 115 -1.77 -8.58 -1.33
C LEU A 115 -1.50 -7.50 -0.30
N ILE A 116 -1.90 -7.75 0.95
CA ILE A 116 -1.57 -6.90 2.09
C ILE A 116 -0.87 -7.73 3.16
N ILE A 117 0.03 -7.10 3.91
CA ILE A 117 0.62 -7.69 5.11
C ILE A 117 0.10 -6.95 6.32
N VAL A 118 -0.46 -7.68 7.28
CA VAL A 118 -0.97 -7.15 8.54
C VAL A 118 -0.33 -7.85 9.74
N SER A 119 -0.15 -7.11 10.83
CA SER A 119 0.16 -7.70 12.13
C SER A 119 -1.11 -7.95 12.95
N HIS A 120 -1.03 -8.90 13.88
CA HIS A 120 -2.02 -9.17 14.90
C HIS A 120 -1.36 -9.24 16.28
N GLY A 121 -2.00 -8.60 17.27
CA GLY A 121 -1.45 -8.46 18.62
C GLY A 121 -0.66 -7.16 18.82
N SER A 122 -0.50 -6.77 20.08
CA SER A 122 0.09 -5.47 20.46
C SER A 122 1.59 -5.44 20.19
N MET A 123 2.03 -4.52 19.32
CA MET A 123 3.45 -4.21 19.13
C MET A 123 4.03 -3.31 20.24
N SER A 124 3.17 -2.67 21.04
CA SER A 124 3.53 -1.57 21.96
C SER A 124 3.56 -1.94 23.45
N VAL A 125 2.87 -3.00 23.86
CA VAL A 125 2.84 -3.46 25.26
C VAL A 125 3.29 -4.91 25.29
N ARG A 126 4.52 -5.15 25.75
CA ARG A 126 5.04 -6.49 26.01
C ARG A 126 5.06 -6.72 27.51
N THR A 127 4.02 -7.30 28.06
CA THR A 127 4.18 -8.03 29.34
C THR A 127 4.78 -9.41 29.02
N PRO A 128 5.47 -10.07 29.97
CA PRO A 128 5.95 -11.45 29.78
C PRO A 128 4.83 -12.44 29.39
N SER A 129 3.58 -12.09 29.70
CA SER A 129 2.37 -12.86 29.38
C SER A 129 1.70 -12.50 28.05
N SER A 130 2.16 -11.47 27.33
CA SER A 130 1.55 -11.06 26.07
C SER A 130 1.93 -12.04 24.95
N PRO A 131 0.96 -12.53 24.14
CA PRO A 131 1.29 -13.39 23.01
C PRO A 131 2.19 -12.65 22.01
N PRO A 132 3.06 -13.37 21.28
CA PRO A 132 3.92 -12.75 20.27
C PRO A 132 3.07 -12.12 19.16
N VAL A 133 3.57 -11.00 18.62
CA VAL A 133 2.99 -10.37 17.44
C VAL A 133 3.10 -11.35 16.28
N LYS A 134 1.96 -11.66 15.66
CA LYS A 134 1.89 -12.53 14.48
C LYS A 134 1.75 -11.67 13.23
N PHE A 135 2.29 -12.16 12.12
CA PHE A 135 2.27 -11.48 10.83
C PHE A 135 1.56 -12.35 9.81
N PHE A 136 0.72 -11.73 9.00
CA PHE A 136 -0.09 -12.43 8.02
C PHE A 136 -0.04 -11.70 6.69
N ILE A 137 0.03 -12.47 5.61
CA ILE A 137 -0.26 -11.98 4.27
C ILE A 137 -1.68 -12.35 3.90
N CYS A 138 -2.42 -11.43 3.31
CA CYS A 138 -3.82 -11.59 2.97
C CYS A 138 -4.07 -11.10 1.55
N ASN A 139 -4.98 -11.77 0.85
CA ASN A 139 -5.67 -11.18 -0.29
C ASN A 139 -7.11 -10.83 0.17
N PRO A 140 -7.46 -9.53 0.33
CA PRO A 140 -8.78 -9.11 0.78
C PRO A 140 -9.93 -9.53 -0.15
N VAL A 141 -9.66 -9.66 -1.45
CA VAL A 141 -10.67 -10.01 -2.46
C VAL A 141 -10.97 -11.51 -2.42
N THR A 142 -9.95 -12.36 -2.40
CA THR A 142 -10.14 -13.82 -2.35
C THR A 142 -10.42 -14.32 -0.93
N ARG A 143 -10.19 -13.47 0.08
CA ARG A 143 -10.27 -13.78 1.52
C ARG A 143 -9.31 -14.88 1.96
N GLU A 144 -8.26 -15.09 1.18
CA GLU A 144 -7.17 -15.99 1.56
C GLU A 144 -6.21 -15.25 2.49
N CYS A 145 -5.68 -15.96 3.49
CA CYS A 145 -4.75 -15.43 4.47
C CYS A 145 -3.78 -16.53 4.88
N ALA A 146 -2.51 -16.20 5.12
CA ALA A 146 -1.52 -17.14 5.62
C ALA A 146 -0.55 -16.46 6.60
N PRO A 147 0.00 -17.19 7.58
CA PRO A 147 1.07 -16.69 8.43
C PRO A 147 2.35 -16.44 7.60
N LEU A 148 3.12 -15.43 8.01
CA LEU A 148 4.43 -15.13 7.42
C LEU A 148 5.56 -15.71 8.26
N GLY A 149 6.58 -16.23 7.58
CA GLY A 149 7.86 -16.55 8.19
C GLY A 149 8.49 -15.30 8.80
N THR A 150 8.98 -15.42 10.04
CA THR A 150 9.63 -14.34 10.79
C THR A 150 11.08 -14.71 11.07
N PRO A 151 12.03 -13.77 11.00
CA PRO A 151 13.42 -14.03 11.37
C PRO A 151 13.54 -14.69 12.75
N PRO A 152 14.58 -15.52 12.97
CA PRO A 152 14.80 -16.18 14.26
C PRO A 152 14.78 -15.18 15.40
N SER A 153 14.00 -15.47 16.45
CA SER A 153 13.95 -14.61 17.63
C SER A 153 15.32 -14.55 18.29
N GLN A 154 15.94 -13.38 18.27
CA GLN A 154 17.22 -13.12 18.92
C GLN A 154 17.03 -12.24 20.16
N HIS A 155 17.67 -12.63 21.27
CA HIS A 155 17.63 -11.83 22.48
C HIS A 155 18.27 -10.46 22.20
N GLY A 156 17.65 -9.38 22.69
CA GLY A 156 18.15 -8.03 22.43
C GLY A 156 17.86 -7.46 21.04
N PHE A 157 17.18 -8.16 20.12
CA PHE A 157 16.83 -7.65 18.79
C PHE A 157 15.32 -7.41 18.59
N MET A 158 14.97 -6.42 17.77
CA MET A 158 13.63 -6.17 17.24
C MET A 158 13.61 -6.43 15.74
N HIS A 159 12.54 -7.06 15.27
CA HIS A 159 12.31 -7.29 13.85
C HIS A 159 11.11 -6.49 13.38
N HIS A 160 11.23 -5.85 12.21
CA HIS A 160 10.12 -5.22 11.51
C HIS A 160 10.23 -5.41 10.01
N ILE A 161 9.11 -5.25 9.32
CA ILE A 161 9.05 -5.31 7.86
C ILE A 161 9.42 -3.94 7.30
N ALA A 162 10.40 -3.91 6.40
CA ALA A 162 10.78 -2.71 5.65
C ALA A 162 10.13 -2.66 4.26
N GLY A 163 9.64 -3.77 3.71
CA GLY A 163 8.90 -3.77 2.46
C GLY A 163 8.44 -5.16 1.99
N LEU A 164 7.52 -5.17 1.03
CA LEU A 164 7.08 -6.33 0.24
C LEU A 164 7.43 -6.03 -1.22
N TYR A 165 7.97 -6.99 -1.95
CA TYR A 165 8.28 -6.83 -3.35
C TYR A 165 8.08 -8.11 -4.13
N ARG A 166 7.94 -7.97 -5.45
CA ARG A 166 7.98 -9.09 -6.38
C ARG A 166 9.40 -9.21 -6.93
N HIS A 167 10.08 -10.30 -6.61
CA HIS A 167 11.44 -10.58 -7.10
C HIS A 167 11.39 -10.75 -8.62
N GLN A 168 12.00 -9.85 -9.38
CA GLN A 168 11.78 -9.78 -10.82
C GLN A 168 12.18 -11.07 -11.58
N PRO A 169 13.32 -11.72 -11.27
CA PRO A 169 13.73 -12.93 -11.97
C PRO A 169 12.82 -14.14 -11.72
N SER A 170 12.39 -14.37 -10.47
CA SER A 170 11.59 -15.56 -10.12
C SER A 170 10.08 -15.31 -10.16
N GLY A 171 9.65 -14.06 -10.06
CA GLY A 171 8.25 -13.67 -9.95
C GLY A 171 7.61 -13.92 -8.58
N GLU A 172 8.38 -14.41 -7.61
CA GLU A 172 7.93 -14.66 -6.24
C GLU A 172 7.72 -13.35 -5.47
N TYR A 173 6.74 -13.34 -4.57
CA TYR A 173 6.62 -12.27 -3.60
C TYR A 173 7.57 -12.54 -2.44
N ARG A 174 8.31 -11.51 -2.02
CA ARG A 174 9.30 -11.59 -0.95
C ARG A 174 9.17 -10.42 0.01
N VAL A 175 9.43 -10.68 1.28
CA VAL A 175 9.36 -9.72 2.37
C VAL A 175 10.78 -9.36 2.81
N LEU A 176 11.08 -8.07 2.87
CA LEU A 176 12.31 -7.55 3.43
C LEU A 176 12.10 -7.23 4.92
N TRP A 177 12.83 -7.95 5.76
CA TRP A 177 12.88 -7.76 7.21
C TRP A 177 14.15 -7.02 7.61
N VAL A 178 14.01 -6.20 8.64
CA VAL A 178 15.14 -5.54 9.31
C VAL A 178 15.18 -6.02 10.74
N SER A 179 16.37 -6.37 11.21
CA SER A 179 16.65 -6.74 12.59
C SER A 179 17.64 -5.74 13.19
N THR A 180 17.19 -4.98 14.18
CA THR A 180 18.03 -4.01 14.90
C THR A 180 18.10 -4.34 16.39
N PRO A 181 19.17 -3.98 17.10
CA PRO A 181 19.20 -4.01 18.55
C PRO A 181 18.02 -3.22 19.15
N ARG A 182 17.44 -3.68 20.27
CA ARG A 182 16.32 -3.01 20.95
C ARG A 182 16.69 -1.63 21.47
N TYR A 183 17.95 -1.46 21.84
CA TYR A 183 18.48 -0.24 22.40
C TYR A 183 19.54 0.29 21.46
N PHE A 184 19.33 1.51 20.97
CA PHE A 184 20.34 2.22 20.21
C PHE A 184 21.29 2.88 21.20
N ASP A 185 22.51 2.35 21.29
CA ASP A 185 23.61 2.99 22.00
C ASP A 185 24.62 3.50 20.98
N ARG A 186 24.81 4.83 20.95
CA ARG A 186 25.78 5.46 20.03
C ARG A 186 27.23 5.11 20.36
N ALA A 187 27.50 4.70 21.59
CA ALA A 187 28.83 4.29 22.03
C ALA A 187 29.12 2.81 21.74
N ASP A 188 28.08 2.02 21.39
CA ASP A 188 28.24 0.60 21.09
C ASP A 188 28.83 0.40 19.69
N THR A 189 30.13 0.13 19.65
CA THR A 189 30.85 -0.17 18.41
C THR A 189 30.47 -1.52 17.80
N ALA A 190 29.72 -2.35 18.50
CA ALA A 190 29.15 -3.62 18.01
C ALA A 190 27.70 -3.47 17.53
N TYR A 191 27.16 -2.24 17.42
CA TYR A 191 25.82 -2.01 16.89
C TYR A 191 25.73 -2.45 15.43
N THR A 192 24.99 -3.53 15.20
CA THR A 192 24.82 -4.15 13.89
C THR A 192 23.33 -4.31 13.56
N THR A 193 22.95 -3.91 12.36
CA THR A 193 21.63 -4.14 11.77
C THR A 193 21.69 -5.22 10.70
N PHE A 194 20.79 -6.19 10.74
CA PHE A 194 20.71 -7.27 9.75
C PHE A 194 19.49 -7.12 8.85
N TYR A 195 19.64 -7.53 7.60
CA TYR A 195 18.59 -7.49 6.58
C TYR A 195 18.30 -8.91 6.11
N TYR A 196 17.05 -9.34 6.23
CA TYR A 196 16.62 -10.67 5.82
C TYR A 196 15.57 -10.62 4.72
N VAL A 197 15.60 -11.59 3.83
CA VAL A 197 14.58 -11.81 2.82
C VAL A 197 13.90 -13.15 3.08
N VAL A 198 12.57 -13.15 2.97
CA VAL A 198 11.73 -14.34 3.09
C VAL A 198 10.77 -14.37 1.90
N ALA A 199 10.74 -15.47 1.15
CA ALA A 199 9.73 -15.68 0.13
C ALA A 199 8.38 -16.00 0.77
N VAL A 200 7.30 -15.40 0.25
CA VAL A 200 5.94 -15.72 0.68
C VAL A 200 5.68 -17.19 0.39
N GLY A 201 5.20 -17.92 1.39
CA GLY A 201 4.97 -19.36 1.27
C GLY A 201 6.18 -20.25 1.61
N SER A 202 7.32 -19.65 1.98
CA SER A 202 8.54 -20.36 2.38
C SER A 202 8.89 -20.12 3.85
N SER A 203 9.52 -21.12 4.48
CA SER A 203 10.16 -21.03 5.78
C SER A 203 11.64 -20.63 5.68
N ASP A 204 12.19 -20.53 4.47
CA ASP A 204 13.59 -20.18 4.24
C ASP A 204 13.82 -18.68 4.42
N ILE A 205 14.66 -18.36 5.40
CA ILE A 205 15.02 -16.98 5.74
C ILE A 205 16.49 -16.77 5.42
N ARG A 206 16.78 -15.82 4.53
CA ARG A 206 18.14 -15.53 4.06
C ARG A 206 18.59 -14.16 4.54
N CYS A 207 19.74 -14.09 5.22
CA CYS A 207 20.42 -12.82 5.47
C CYS A 207 21.05 -12.32 4.17
N ILE A 208 20.77 -11.09 3.77
CA ILE A 208 21.25 -10.52 2.50
C ILE A 208 22.23 -9.36 2.69
N ALA A 209 22.22 -8.71 3.85
CA ALA A 209 23.12 -7.62 4.16
C ALA A 209 23.25 -7.41 5.67
N GLU A 210 24.36 -6.78 6.05
CA GLU A 210 24.67 -6.35 7.41
C GLU A 210 25.15 -4.90 7.37
N GLY A 211 24.64 -4.07 8.28
CA GLY A 211 25.13 -2.70 8.49
C GLY A 211 25.78 -2.58 9.85
N SER A 212 27.09 -2.33 9.89
CA SER A 212 27.88 -2.19 11.12
C SER A 212 28.57 -0.82 11.21
N ILE A 213 28.71 -0.29 12.42
CA ILE A 213 29.41 0.98 12.70
C ILE A 213 30.90 0.90 12.33
N ALA A 214 31.49 -0.29 12.34
CA ALA A 214 32.91 -0.50 12.03
C ALA A 214 33.26 -0.28 10.54
N GLN A 215 32.28 -0.07 9.66
CA GLN A 215 32.47 0.02 8.21
C GLN A 215 32.28 1.47 7.70
N THR A 216 33.12 1.89 6.75
CA THR A 216 33.47 3.31 6.50
C THR A 216 32.69 3.99 5.38
N THR A 217 31.80 3.29 4.66
CA THR A 217 31.06 3.88 3.54
C THR A 217 29.75 4.57 3.97
N PRO A 218 29.27 5.57 3.20
CA PRO A 218 27.96 6.18 3.45
C PRO A 218 26.78 5.20 3.40
N LEU A 219 26.87 4.17 2.55
CA LEU A 219 25.84 3.14 2.42
C LEU A 219 25.79 2.26 3.66
N GLU A 220 26.94 1.77 4.13
CA GLU A 220 27.01 0.94 5.35
C GLU A 220 26.54 1.72 6.57
N THR A 221 26.89 3.00 6.69
CA THR A 221 26.36 3.88 7.74
C THR A 221 24.83 3.99 7.68
N ALA A 222 24.27 4.11 6.46
CA ALA A 222 22.83 4.16 6.25
C ALA A 222 22.14 2.82 6.62
N LEU A 223 22.74 1.70 6.21
CA LEU A 223 22.24 0.36 6.54
C LEU A 223 22.39 0.04 8.04
N CYS A 224 23.44 0.52 8.68
CA CYS A 224 23.65 0.38 10.12
C CYS A 224 22.53 1.09 10.89
N LYS A 225 22.15 2.32 10.49
CA LYS A 225 21.00 3.04 11.09
C LYS A 225 19.66 2.31 10.94
N GLY A 226 19.54 1.41 9.97
CA GLY A 226 18.32 0.65 9.70
C GLY A 226 17.35 1.37 8.76
N LEU A 227 16.62 0.58 7.97
CA LEU A 227 15.47 1.07 7.21
C LEU A 227 14.25 1.21 8.14
N PRO A 228 13.38 2.20 7.90
CA PRO A 228 12.23 2.44 8.78
C PRO A 228 11.19 1.31 8.70
N ASP A 229 10.37 1.20 9.76
CA ASP A 229 9.20 0.32 9.77
C ASP A 229 8.19 0.76 8.71
N SER A 230 7.82 -0.19 7.84
CA SER A 230 6.97 0.06 6.69
C SER A 230 5.55 0.52 7.08
N SER A 231 5.05 0.21 8.28
CA SER A 231 3.76 0.73 8.76
C SER A 231 3.73 2.25 8.93
N GLY A 232 4.89 2.86 9.15
CA GLY A 232 5.05 4.31 9.28
C GLY A 232 5.54 4.96 7.99
N CYS A 233 6.56 4.35 7.38
CA CYS A 233 7.29 4.87 6.23
C CYS A 233 7.53 3.74 5.22
N PRO A 234 6.49 3.30 4.48
CA PRO A 234 6.64 2.25 3.48
C PRO A 234 7.58 2.71 2.36
N PRO A 235 8.25 1.76 1.67
CA PRO A 235 9.07 2.08 0.52
C PRO A 235 8.21 2.56 -0.64
N VAL A 236 8.79 3.44 -1.46
CA VAL A 236 8.22 3.75 -2.77
C VAL A 236 8.74 2.75 -3.80
N HIS A 237 7.82 2.06 -4.47
CA HIS A 237 8.12 1.21 -5.60
C HIS A 237 8.32 2.06 -6.85
N HIS A 238 9.50 2.00 -7.44
CA HIS A 238 9.78 2.69 -8.69
C HIS A 238 10.81 1.90 -9.50
N ARG A 239 10.51 1.65 -10.79
CA ARG A 239 11.41 0.97 -11.75
C ARG A 239 12.08 -0.31 -11.20
N GLY A 240 11.31 -1.18 -10.57
CA GLY A 240 11.83 -2.45 -10.05
C GLY A 240 12.70 -2.32 -8.80
N SER A 241 12.66 -1.18 -8.11
CA SER A 241 13.41 -0.93 -6.88
C SER A 241 12.51 -0.36 -5.79
N LEU A 242 12.90 -0.58 -4.53
CA LEU A 242 12.28 0.01 -3.35
C LEU A 242 13.11 1.20 -2.87
N HIS A 243 12.46 2.30 -2.50
CA HIS A 243 13.14 3.55 -2.10
C HIS A 243 12.70 3.98 -0.71
N TRP A 244 13.67 4.25 0.17
CA TRP A 244 13.43 4.81 1.50
C TRP A 244 14.19 6.11 1.69
N GLY A 245 13.49 7.15 2.13
CA GLY A 245 14.11 8.37 2.61
C GLY A 245 14.58 8.19 4.04
N LEU A 246 15.87 8.41 4.29
CA LEU A 246 16.46 8.29 5.64
C LEU A 246 16.70 9.66 6.30
N PRO A 247 16.74 9.69 7.65
CA PRO A 247 17.21 10.85 8.39
C PRO A 247 18.64 11.22 7.96
N GLY A 248 18.82 12.40 7.37
CA GLY A 248 20.11 12.84 6.80
C GLY A 248 20.10 13.07 5.29
N ARG A 249 18.93 13.02 4.64
CA ARG A 249 18.71 13.40 3.22
C ARG A 249 19.33 12.45 2.19
N SER A 250 19.54 11.19 2.59
CA SER A 250 19.90 10.12 1.67
C SER A 250 18.69 9.26 1.36
N ILE A 251 18.65 8.73 0.14
CA ILE A 251 17.68 7.74 -0.28
C ILE A 251 18.42 6.42 -0.42
N VAL A 252 18.02 5.42 0.37
CA VAL A 252 18.50 4.05 0.17
C VAL A 252 17.59 3.38 -0.83
N VAL A 253 18.20 2.69 -1.78
CA VAL A 253 17.49 1.98 -2.84
C VAL A 253 17.85 0.50 -2.75
N PHE A 254 16.83 -0.34 -2.86
CA PHE A 254 16.99 -1.79 -2.94
C PHE A 254 16.55 -2.29 -4.29
N ASN A 255 17.49 -2.87 -5.04
CA ASN A 255 17.19 -3.50 -6.32
C ASN A 255 16.51 -4.84 -6.08
N THR A 256 15.27 -5.00 -6.55
CA THR A 256 14.47 -6.22 -6.28
C THR A 256 14.87 -7.44 -7.11
N ALA A 257 15.71 -7.27 -8.13
CA ALA A 257 16.21 -8.37 -8.96
C ALA A 257 17.54 -8.93 -8.44
N ALA A 258 18.45 -8.05 -8.06
CA ALA A 258 19.75 -8.43 -7.50
C ALA A 258 19.70 -8.61 -5.97
N GLU A 259 18.66 -8.09 -5.32
CA GLU A 259 18.53 -8.01 -3.86
C GLU A 259 19.72 -7.33 -3.18
N THR A 260 20.16 -6.23 -3.77
CA THR A 260 21.29 -5.43 -3.31
C THR A 260 20.87 -3.99 -3.00
N PHE A 261 21.56 -3.40 -2.03
CA PHE A 261 21.36 -2.01 -1.64
C PHE A 261 22.36 -1.09 -2.33
N TRP A 262 21.91 0.12 -2.63
CA TRP A 262 22.79 1.22 -3.01
C TRP A 262 22.24 2.55 -2.49
N LEU A 263 23.08 3.58 -2.47
CA LEU A 263 22.72 4.91 -2.02
C LEU A 263 22.47 5.79 -3.24
N MET A 264 21.25 6.30 -3.39
CA MET A 264 20.94 7.31 -4.41
C MET A 264 21.53 8.66 -4.00
N GLY A 265 22.01 9.42 -4.99
CA GLY A 265 22.86 10.59 -4.81
C GLY A 265 22.38 11.59 -3.75
N ARG A 266 23.33 12.26 -3.09
CA ARG A 266 23.03 13.20 -2.00
C ARG A 266 22.23 14.42 -2.49
N LEU A 267 21.05 14.61 -1.92
CA LEU A 267 20.20 15.78 -2.10
C LEU A 267 20.70 16.94 -1.22
N PHE A 268 21.87 17.51 -1.54
CA PHE A 268 22.48 18.54 -0.70
C PHE A 268 21.62 19.81 -0.54
N GLN A 269 20.69 20.07 -1.47
CA GLN A 269 19.87 21.29 -1.47
C GLN A 269 18.37 21.08 -1.18
N LEU A 270 17.87 19.85 -1.20
CA LEU A 270 16.43 19.58 -1.04
C LEU A 270 16.15 18.94 0.32
N TYR A 271 15.52 19.70 1.22
CA TYR A 271 14.87 19.13 2.39
C TYR A 271 13.61 18.42 1.93
N PHE A 272 13.44 17.14 2.26
CA PHE A 272 12.22 16.41 1.96
C PHE A 272 11.73 15.64 3.18
N HIS A 273 10.41 15.49 3.26
CA HIS A 273 9.67 14.93 4.38
C HIS A 273 9.06 13.58 4.01
N GLN A 274 8.84 13.35 2.72
CA GLN A 274 8.25 12.11 2.20
C GLN A 274 8.70 11.86 0.76
N LEU A 275 8.88 10.58 0.43
CA LEU A 275 8.90 10.08 -0.95
C LEU A 275 7.51 9.59 -1.34
N LEU A 276 7.14 9.74 -2.60
CA LEU A 276 5.97 9.09 -3.19
C LEU A 276 6.22 8.80 -4.68
N GLU A 277 5.37 7.98 -5.26
CA GLU A 277 5.25 7.83 -6.70
C GLU A 277 4.17 8.79 -7.19
N MET A 278 4.44 9.54 -8.26
CA MET A 278 3.51 10.47 -8.87
C MET A 278 3.74 10.55 -10.38
N ASP A 279 2.70 10.30 -11.17
CA ASP A 279 2.73 10.31 -12.65
C ASP A 279 3.82 9.43 -13.28
N GLY A 280 4.02 8.24 -12.74
CA GLY A 280 5.03 7.29 -13.20
C GLY A 280 6.47 7.63 -12.78
N THR A 281 6.69 8.65 -11.95
CA THR A 281 8.01 9.09 -11.51
C THR A 281 8.16 9.17 -9.99
N LEU A 282 9.39 9.01 -9.50
CA LEU A 282 9.71 9.17 -8.10
C LEU A 282 9.69 10.66 -7.73
N ALA A 283 8.95 11.01 -6.68
CA ALA A 283 8.77 12.37 -6.22
C ALA A 283 9.16 12.55 -4.74
N LEU A 284 9.65 13.75 -4.42
CA LEU A 284 9.97 14.23 -3.08
C LEU A 284 8.99 15.33 -2.70
N CYS A 285 8.43 15.25 -1.50
CA CYS A 285 7.67 16.34 -0.90
C CYS A 285 8.50 17.06 0.15
N SER A 286 8.66 18.38 0.00
CA SER A 286 9.11 19.29 1.06
C SER A 286 7.92 20.04 1.62
N VAL A 287 7.92 20.32 2.91
CA VAL A 287 6.84 21.06 3.58
C VAL A 287 7.48 22.30 4.18
N SER A 288 6.86 23.45 3.93
CA SER A 288 7.22 24.73 4.53
C SER A 288 6.14 25.10 5.56
N PRO A 289 6.35 24.84 6.87
CA PRO A 289 5.36 25.16 7.89
C PRO A 289 5.08 26.67 8.00
N GLU A 290 6.08 27.51 7.69
CA GLU A 290 5.95 28.97 7.75
C GLU A 290 5.05 29.50 6.63
N GLN A 291 5.25 28.98 5.41
CA GLN A 291 4.47 29.39 4.24
C GLN A 291 3.17 28.58 4.10
N MET A 292 3.00 27.52 4.89
CA MET A 292 1.91 26.55 4.77
C MET A 292 1.84 25.99 3.33
N THR A 293 2.99 25.60 2.78
CA THR A 293 3.10 25.04 1.42
C THR A 293 3.73 23.67 1.42
N VAL A 294 3.44 22.89 0.38
CA VAL A 294 4.15 21.65 0.05
C VAL A 294 4.76 21.78 -1.34
N ASP A 295 6.08 21.65 -1.43
CA ASP A 295 6.80 21.64 -2.70
C ASP A 295 7.02 20.20 -3.17
N VAL A 296 6.66 19.93 -4.42
CA VAL A 296 6.85 18.62 -5.05
C VAL A 296 7.98 18.69 -6.07
N TRP A 297 8.97 17.83 -5.90
CA TRP A 297 10.11 17.68 -6.80
C TRP A 297 10.11 16.29 -7.41
N VAL A 298 10.40 16.17 -8.70
CA VAL A 298 10.43 14.88 -9.40
C VAL A 298 11.81 14.58 -9.94
N VAL A 299 12.17 13.29 -9.98
CA VAL A 299 13.42 12.86 -10.59
C VAL A 299 13.30 12.92 -12.12
N GLN A 300 14.33 13.45 -12.78
CA GLN A 300 14.40 13.56 -14.25
C GLN A 300 15.22 12.42 -14.84
N ASN A 301 16.45 12.27 -14.35
CA ASN A 301 17.44 11.32 -14.90
C ASN A 301 17.68 10.15 -13.93
N TYR A 302 16.64 9.36 -13.68
CA TYR A 302 16.74 8.20 -12.80
C TYR A 302 17.73 7.15 -13.35
N GLY A 303 18.78 6.83 -12.58
CA GLY A 303 19.79 5.83 -12.94
C GLY A 303 20.88 6.30 -13.90
N ALA A 304 21.07 7.62 -14.07
CA ALA A 304 22.15 8.17 -14.87
C ALA A 304 23.53 8.03 -14.18
N GLU A 305 24.60 7.89 -14.98
CA GLU A 305 25.97 7.59 -14.52
C GLU A 305 26.62 8.66 -13.62
N THR A 306 26.09 9.89 -13.60
CA THR A 306 26.72 11.03 -12.90
C THR A 306 26.04 11.33 -11.57
N THR A 307 24.79 11.78 -11.60
CA THR A 307 23.92 11.98 -10.42
C THR A 307 22.47 12.15 -10.86
N GLU A 308 21.52 11.67 -10.06
CA GLU A 308 20.11 11.91 -10.34
C GLU A 308 19.75 13.38 -10.08
N THR A 309 19.14 14.01 -11.07
CA THR A 309 18.71 15.41 -11.03
C THR A 309 17.23 15.50 -10.69
N TRP A 310 16.89 16.48 -9.85
CA TRP A 310 15.54 16.72 -9.36
C TRP A 310 15.07 18.09 -9.83
N SER A 311 13.85 18.15 -10.35
CA SER A 311 13.23 19.40 -10.81
C SER A 311 11.98 19.69 -9.99
N PHE A 312 11.79 20.96 -9.65
CA PHE A 312 10.54 21.43 -9.07
C PHE A 312 9.39 21.17 -10.06
N LYS A 313 8.30 20.58 -9.58
CA LYS A 313 7.12 20.28 -10.40
C LYS A 313 5.98 21.22 -10.11
N HIS A 314 5.61 21.37 -8.84
CA HIS A 314 4.58 22.32 -8.41
C HIS A 314 4.64 22.55 -6.89
N GLN A 315 3.92 23.56 -6.42
CA GLN A 315 3.73 23.89 -5.01
C GLN A 315 2.23 23.88 -4.69
N ILE A 316 1.89 23.21 -3.58
CA ILE A 316 0.53 23.10 -3.05
C ILE A 316 0.40 24.14 -1.94
N ASN A 317 -0.53 25.08 -2.07
CA ASN A 317 -0.79 26.09 -1.05
C ASN A 317 -1.88 25.61 -0.08
N LEU A 318 -1.54 25.51 1.20
CA LEU A 318 -2.44 25.01 2.25
C LEU A 318 -3.04 26.15 3.10
N SER A 319 -2.76 27.41 2.78
CA SER A 319 -3.29 28.57 3.53
C SER A 319 -4.80 28.78 3.36
N GLY A 320 -5.41 28.20 2.32
CA GLY A 320 -6.84 28.28 2.03
C GLY A 320 -7.70 27.17 2.64
N VAL A 321 -7.17 26.40 3.61
CA VAL A 321 -7.96 25.42 4.35
C VAL A 321 -8.83 26.16 5.37
N ASP A 322 -10.15 26.08 5.20
CA ASP A 322 -11.15 26.92 5.91
C ASP A 322 -11.16 26.75 7.44
N ASP A 323 -10.59 25.68 7.97
CA ASP A 323 -10.45 25.47 9.41
C ASP A 323 -9.04 25.93 9.85
N PRO A 324 -8.89 26.80 10.87
CA PRO A 324 -7.59 27.14 11.41
C PRO A 324 -6.94 25.89 12.00
N ILE A 325 -6.26 25.08 11.18
CA ILE A 325 -5.36 24.03 11.64
C ILE A 325 -4.37 24.76 12.55
N PRO A 326 -4.36 24.52 13.87
CA PRO A 326 -3.44 25.21 14.75
C PRO A 326 -2.03 24.97 14.21
N ARG A 327 -1.18 26.00 14.12
CA ARG A 327 0.21 25.82 13.63
C ARG A 327 0.96 24.74 14.41
N SER A 328 0.57 24.50 15.67
CA SER A 328 1.07 23.42 16.54
C SER A 328 0.62 22.01 16.13
N TRP A 329 -0.46 21.88 15.35
CA TRP A 329 -1.02 20.63 14.82
C TRP A 329 -0.52 20.30 13.43
N VAL A 330 0.06 21.28 12.70
CA VAL A 330 0.84 21.01 11.49
C VAL A 330 2.05 20.21 11.92
N MET A 331 1.95 18.88 11.85
CA MET A 331 3.11 18.01 11.98
C MET A 331 4.21 18.56 11.06
N ARG A 332 5.44 18.63 11.56
CA ARG A 332 6.61 18.93 10.71
C ARG A 332 6.68 18.00 9.48
N PHE A 333 6.01 16.84 9.53
CA PHE A 333 5.98 15.82 8.48
C PHE A 333 4.52 15.37 8.23
N PRO A 334 3.73 16.09 7.41
CA PRO A 334 2.42 15.60 7.00
C PRO A 334 2.53 14.26 6.28
N ARG A 335 1.48 13.45 6.37
CA ARG A 335 1.35 12.23 5.57
C ARG A 335 0.57 12.57 4.32
N MET A 336 1.07 12.15 3.16
CA MET A 336 0.45 12.42 1.87
C MET A 336 0.27 11.14 1.08
N VAL A 337 -0.79 11.07 0.28
CA VAL A 337 -0.98 10.04 -0.76
C VAL A 337 -1.64 10.69 -1.97
N VAL A 338 -1.30 10.20 -3.16
CA VAL A 338 -1.95 10.58 -4.41
C VAL A 338 -3.26 9.81 -4.48
N LEU A 339 -4.38 10.49 -4.72
CA LEU A 339 -5.67 9.83 -4.88
C LEU A 339 -5.90 9.42 -6.34
N ASN A 340 -5.53 10.30 -7.26
CA ASN A 340 -5.55 10.10 -8.72
C ASN A 340 -4.61 11.13 -9.37
N ASN A 341 -4.56 11.17 -10.71
CA ASN A 341 -3.65 12.05 -11.48
C ASN A 341 -3.79 13.55 -11.19
N GLY A 342 -4.85 14.00 -10.50
CA GLY A 342 -5.10 15.41 -10.21
C GLY A 342 -5.35 15.73 -8.74
N GLU A 343 -5.39 14.74 -7.86
CA GLU A 343 -5.86 14.91 -6.48
C GLU A 343 -5.01 14.16 -5.47
N LEU A 344 -4.98 14.69 -4.26
CA LEU A 344 -4.11 14.28 -3.17
C LEU A 344 -4.90 14.24 -1.87
N LEU A 345 -4.50 13.35 -0.96
CA LEU A 345 -4.93 13.36 0.43
C LEU A 345 -3.78 13.76 1.34
N ILE A 346 -4.04 14.67 2.28
CA ILE A 346 -3.05 15.17 3.21
C ILE A 346 -3.55 15.07 4.65
N GLN A 347 -2.70 14.58 5.54
CA GLN A 347 -2.97 14.49 6.96
C GLN A 347 -1.90 15.25 7.75
N PHE A 348 -2.34 16.25 8.52
CA PHE A 348 -1.48 17.06 9.39
C PHE A 348 -1.45 16.58 10.83
N ILE A 349 -2.50 15.93 11.32
CA ILE A 349 -2.63 15.54 12.72
C ILE A 349 -2.05 14.13 12.92
N ARG A 350 -1.32 13.92 14.02
CA ARG A 350 -0.83 12.59 14.38
C ARG A 350 -1.98 11.73 14.92
N GLY A 351 -2.09 10.50 14.42
CA GLY A 351 -3.14 9.57 14.84
C GLY A 351 -4.40 9.71 14.00
N CYS A 352 -5.58 9.47 14.58
CA CYS A 352 -6.85 9.61 13.87
C CYS A 352 -7.29 11.08 13.87
N GLY A 353 -7.57 11.65 12.70
CA GLY A 353 -8.05 13.02 12.54
C GLY A 353 -8.62 13.27 11.14
N PRO A 354 -9.10 14.49 10.86
CA PRO A 354 -9.56 14.86 9.52
C PRO A 354 -8.43 14.69 8.49
N VAL A 355 -8.80 14.16 7.32
CA VAL A 355 -7.91 14.05 6.16
C VAL A 355 -8.38 15.04 5.10
N LEU A 356 -7.46 15.91 4.68
CA LEU A 356 -7.66 16.92 3.66
C LEU A 356 -7.68 16.26 2.28
N HIS A 357 -8.64 16.65 1.43
CA HIS A 357 -8.66 16.36 0.01
C HIS A 357 -8.40 17.65 -0.76
N CYS A 358 -7.41 17.61 -1.64
CA CYS A 358 -6.98 18.76 -2.43
C CYS A 358 -6.58 18.36 -3.84
N GLY A 359 -6.73 19.27 -4.79
CA GLY A 359 -6.13 19.16 -6.11
C GLY A 359 -4.61 19.34 -6.03
N ILE A 360 -3.89 18.79 -7.01
CA ILE A 360 -2.44 19.01 -7.18
C ILE A 360 -2.10 20.49 -7.44
N ASP A 361 -3.08 21.29 -7.86
CA ASP A 361 -2.99 22.75 -8.02
C ASP A 361 -3.09 23.51 -6.67
N GLY A 362 -3.27 22.80 -5.56
CA GLY A 362 -3.46 23.38 -4.23
C GLY A 362 -4.90 23.78 -3.93
N LYS A 363 -5.86 23.50 -4.82
CA LYS A 363 -7.27 23.78 -4.55
C LYS A 363 -7.81 22.85 -3.47
N PHE A 364 -8.38 23.41 -2.41
CA PHE A 364 -9.11 22.64 -1.41
C PHE A 364 -10.39 22.05 -2.01
N LEU A 365 -10.57 20.72 -1.88
CA LEU A 365 -11.74 19.99 -2.40
C LEU A 365 -12.65 19.51 -1.27
N GLY A 366 -12.19 19.52 -0.02
CA GLY A 366 -12.97 19.17 1.16
C GLY A 366 -12.21 18.26 2.13
N TYR A 367 -12.93 17.73 3.11
CA TYR A 367 -12.43 16.64 3.97
C TYR A 367 -12.98 15.31 3.50
N VAL A 368 -12.20 14.24 3.73
CA VAL A 368 -12.71 12.88 3.57
C VAL A 368 -13.83 12.61 4.57
N LYS A 369 -14.95 12.11 4.07
CA LYS A 369 -16.19 11.90 4.83
C LYS A 369 -16.60 10.42 4.85
N SER A 370 -17.37 10.03 5.86
CA SER A 370 -18.08 8.75 5.89
C SER A 370 -19.18 8.71 4.82
N LYS A 371 -19.79 7.53 4.63
CA LYS A 371 -20.96 7.35 3.76
C LYS A 371 -22.13 8.25 4.15
N ASP A 372 -22.25 8.60 5.43
CA ASP A 372 -23.30 9.48 5.96
C ASP A 372 -22.93 10.97 5.85
N GLY A 373 -21.83 11.30 5.16
CA GLY A 373 -21.39 12.69 4.94
C GLY A 373 -20.68 13.34 6.13
N GLN A 374 -20.37 12.57 7.19
CA GLN A 374 -19.70 13.10 8.38
C GLN A 374 -18.18 13.07 8.23
N VAL A 375 -17.49 14.11 8.70
CA VAL A 375 -16.03 14.09 8.80
C VAL A 375 -15.64 13.12 9.91
N ILE A 376 -14.83 12.11 9.58
CA ILE A 376 -14.41 11.06 10.51
C ILE A 376 -12.90 11.10 10.75
N GLY A 377 -12.48 10.63 11.93
CA GLY A 377 -11.06 10.51 12.26
C GLY A 377 -10.40 9.37 11.49
N LEU A 378 -9.47 9.71 10.61
CA LEU A 378 -8.72 8.79 9.76
C LEU A 378 -7.21 8.97 9.95
N TRP A 379 -6.42 7.98 9.52
CA TRP A 379 -4.99 8.17 9.29
C TRP A 379 -4.54 7.61 7.95
N ILE A 380 -3.58 8.30 7.32
CA ILE A 380 -3.00 7.86 6.05
C ILE A 380 -1.94 6.79 6.33
N THR A 381 -2.11 5.60 5.73
CA THR A 381 -1.13 4.51 5.86
C THR A 381 0.05 4.65 4.89
N LYS A 382 -0.10 5.45 3.82
CA LYS A 382 0.83 5.56 2.67
C LYS A 382 0.93 4.29 1.81
N HIS A 383 0.03 3.34 2.00
CA HIS A 383 -0.07 2.13 1.20
C HIS A 383 -1.20 2.25 0.20
N TYR A 384 -1.09 1.51 -0.90
CA TYR A 384 -2.10 1.45 -1.95
C TYR A 384 -2.58 0.01 -2.10
N LEU A 385 -3.90 -0.16 -2.24
CA LEU A 385 -4.52 -1.42 -2.58
C LEU A 385 -4.91 -1.39 -4.06
N GLN A 386 -4.50 -2.42 -4.79
CA GLN A 386 -5.00 -2.70 -6.13
C GLN A 386 -5.71 -4.04 -6.07
N GLU A 387 -7.03 -4.07 -6.25
CA GLU A 387 -7.77 -5.33 -6.15
C GLU A 387 -7.20 -6.42 -7.08
N SER A 388 -7.17 -7.65 -6.59
CA SER A 388 -6.52 -8.75 -7.31
C SER A 388 -7.25 -10.06 -7.07
N LEU A 389 -7.57 -10.74 -8.17
CA LEU A 389 -8.13 -12.09 -8.17
C LEU A 389 -7.05 -13.18 -8.06
N ILE A 390 -5.77 -12.78 -8.09
CA ILE A 390 -4.63 -13.70 -8.05
C ILE A 390 -4.60 -14.38 -6.68
N PRO A 391 -4.65 -15.73 -6.62
CA PRO A 391 -4.58 -16.46 -5.37
C PRO A 391 -3.27 -16.22 -4.62
N LEU A 392 -3.28 -16.41 -3.29
CA LEU A 392 -2.05 -16.38 -2.51
C LEU A 392 -1.10 -17.51 -2.99
N PRO A 393 0.17 -17.17 -3.27
CA PRO A 393 1.18 -18.12 -3.71
C PRO A 393 1.74 -18.90 -2.51
N LEU A 394 0.92 -19.78 -1.96
CA LEU A 394 1.26 -20.63 -0.81
C LEU A 394 1.71 -22.01 -1.28
N SER A 395 2.67 -22.59 -0.58
CA SER A 395 3.00 -24.01 -0.71
C SER A 395 1.82 -24.88 -0.30
N ARG A 396 1.79 -26.13 -0.79
CA ARG A 396 0.70 -27.07 -0.48
C ARG A 396 0.57 -27.34 1.02
N GLU A 397 1.69 -27.43 1.74
CA GLU A 397 1.74 -27.68 3.18
C GLU A 397 1.08 -26.54 3.97
N MET A 398 1.33 -25.28 3.59
CA MET A 398 0.71 -24.12 4.22
C MET A 398 -0.81 -24.03 3.97
N ARG A 399 -1.30 -24.55 2.83
CA ARG A 399 -2.74 -24.66 2.56
C ARG A 399 -3.43 -25.75 3.39
N GLU A 400 -2.69 -26.78 3.81
CA GLU A 400 -3.22 -27.90 4.61
C GLU A 400 -3.21 -27.58 6.12
N GLU A 401 -2.21 -26.85 6.64
CA GLU A 401 -2.20 -26.34 8.04
C GLU A 401 -3.35 -25.36 8.33
N ASP A 402 -3.79 -24.60 7.33
CA ASP A 402 -4.95 -23.68 7.41
C ASP A 402 -6.29 -24.40 7.64
N SER A 403 -6.39 -25.71 7.39
CA SER A 403 -7.64 -26.47 7.61
C SER A 403 -7.93 -26.76 9.09
N ALA A 404 -6.92 -26.62 9.98
CA ALA A 404 -7.01 -26.97 11.39
C ALA A 404 -7.05 -25.76 12.34
N THR A 405 -6.81 -24.53 11.85
CA THR A 405 -6.81 -23.32 12.68
C THR A 405 -7.87 -22.34 12.22
N GLN A 406 -8.67 -21.80 13.16
CA GLN A 406 -9.57 -20.69 12.89
C GLN A 406 -8.74 -19.53 12.32
N GLY A 407 -8.83 -19.30 11.01
CA GLY A 407 -8.12 -18.23 10.33
C GLY A 407 -8.34 -16.88 11.02
N PRO A 408 -7.36 -15.98 11.03
CA PRO A 408 -7.45 -14.74 11.79
C PRO A 408 -8.63 -13.88 11.29
N PRO A 409 -9.39 -13.23 12.21
CA PRO A 409 -10.65 -12.55 11.88
C PRO A 409 -10.40 -11.16 11.28
N PHE A 410 -9.63 -11.09 10.19
CA PHE A 410 -9.28 -9.82 9.55
C PHE A 410 -10.34 -9.33 8.59
N PHE A 411 -11.02 -10.23 7.88
CA PHE A 411 -11.89 -9.81 6.79
C PHE A 411 -13.18 -9.20 7.34
N VAL A 412 -13.34 -7.90 7.14
CA VAL A 412 -14.62 -7.22 7.30
C VAL A 412 -14.99 -6.63 5.95
N GLY A 413 -16.05 -7.16 5.37
CA GLY A 413 -16.66 -6.66 4.14
C GLY A 413 -15.70 -6.23 3.02
N LEU A 414 -15.29 -7.18 2.19
CA LEU A 414 -15.24 -7.09 0.72
C LEU A 414 -15.98 -8.32 0.21
#